data_AF-A0A9P1AV70-F1
#
_entry.id   AF-A0A9P1AV70-F1
#
_cell.length_a   1.000
_cell.length_b   1.000
_cell.length_c   1.000
_cell.angle_alpha   90.00
_cell.angle_beta   90.00
_cell.angle_gamma   90.00
#
_symmetry.space_group_name_H-M   'P 1'
#
loop_
_entity.id
_entity.type
_entity.pdbx_description
1 polymer ?
#
loop_
_entity_poly.entity_id
_entity_poly.type
_entity_poly.pdbx_seq_one_letter_code
_entity_poly.pdbx_strand_id
1 'polypeptide(L)'
;MFYGHDPVLQEIGPYTYAMIERKENIKYLEDGTLVSFRSNKTWAFDKQRSCTTCSCNDTVFLPNPLFMAVNYYKRTGRKTKLLKFILDLFFIAMKIQPIKEVSVCGVLLDSYEDPTLDFIHTSFYRKLKKMFNIQAPDFNEMGYFPRYNKTSDGDFLIKTGKDDIANIGQIVEWNNMTELPWHTSPEANTLAGSRDGINQKPGIGKSDKYEMFQPLACRKFSLSYSGHEGHVNGIPTLTFSFDGDNYDGVANPGYRYENLEKANYFPDWPCGPNHTVEITERCINVSCDVFENWCDKCCNGSFINGTWVLPPGIMALRCQPSRNIVLPVGLFLSTPHFLWSPESVQNSLKGLKPDPTMHHPGIFHLNSFSGHTVGANFRIQFNVPLYPNIGFVWNKLPTRIVPTVWSELDVEVLDYALDYFYFFVVVIQRAVFIMSIVLLVLSALLTIFLMYKMVSSRNNFTPAKGKQEVYSNNNCRL
;
A
#
# COMPACT_ATOMS: atom_id res chain seq x y z
N MET A 1 31.43 -6.24 -5.29
CA MET A 1 30.33 -6.17 -6.27
C MET A 1 30.76 -6.39 -7.73
N PHE A 2 31.71 -5.63 -8.30
CA PHE A 2 32.08 -5.74 -9.73
C PHE A 2 32.72 -7.08 -10.17
N TYR A 3 33.07 -7.95 -9.22
CA TYR A 3 33.63 -9.28 -9.43
C TYR A 3 32.70 -10.42 -8.96
N GLY A 4 31.41 -10.15 -8.80
CA GLY A 4 30.40 -11.17 -8.44
C GLY A 4 30.15 -11.33 -6.95
N HIS A 5 30.86 -10.58 -6.11
CA HIS A 5 30.59 -10.53 -4.67
C HIS A 5 29.29 -9.78 -4.36
N ASP A 6 28.53 -10.30 -3.41
CA ASP A 6 27.29 -9.70 -2.93
C ASP A 6 27.50 -8.32 -2.29
N PRO A 7 26.49 -7.43 -2.36
CA PRO A 7 26.51 -6.16 -1.63
C PRO A 7 26.66 -6.36 -0.12
N VAL A 8 27.37 -5.42 0.50
CA VAL A 8 27.30 -5.19 1.95
C VAL A 8 26.61 -3.84 2.14
N LEU A 9 25.54 -3.84 2.92
CA LEU A 9 24.69 -2.67 3.12
C LEU A 9 24.98 -2.04 4.47
N GLN A 10 24.85 -0.72 4.52
CA GLN A 10 24.87 0.08 5.74
C GLN A 10 23.66 1.00 5.70
N GLU A 11 22.85 0.93 6.74
CA GLU A 11 21.70 1.80 6.92
C GLU A 11 22.14 3.18 7.43
N ILE A 12 21.58 4.24 6.87
CA ILE A 12 21.90 5.64 7.19
C ILE A 12 20.61 6.44 7.23
N GLY A 13 20.33 7.12 8.34
CA GLY A 13 19.13 7.93 8.50
C GLY A 13 18.82 8.28 9.97
N PRO A 14 17.63 8.86 10.24
CA PRO A 14 16.62 9.24 9.26
C PRO A 14 16.96 10.56 8.53
N TYR A 15 16.53 10.64 7.27
CA TYR A 15 16.41 11.91 6.52
C TYR A 15 14.93 12.26 6.46
N THR A 16 14.54 13.25 7.22
CA THR A 16 13.12 13.54 7.49
C THR A 16 12.61 14.63 6.57
N TYR A 17 11.39 14.44 6.07
CA TYR A 17 10.68 15.43 5.27
C TYR A 17 9.31 15.72 5.89
N ALA A 18 8.96 16.99 6.02
CA ALA A 18 7.60 17.40 6.30
C ALA A 18 6.78 17.31 5.01
N MET A 19 5.69 16.54 5.03
CA MET A 19 4.78 16.38 3.90
C MET A 19 3.46 17.09 4.19
N ILE A 20 2.98 17.87 3.23
CA ILE A 20 1.64 18.47 3.26
C ILE A 20 0.89 17.99 2.03
N GLU A 21 -0.28 17.38 2.26
CA GLU A 21 -1.22 16.95 1.23
C GLU A 21 -2.42 17.90 1.18
N ARG A 22 -2.81 18.34 -0.03
CA ARG A 22 -3.99 19.18 -0.26
C ARG A 22 -4.81 18.64 -1.42
N LYS A 23 -6.11 18.45 -1.20
CA LYS A 23 -7.07 18.15 -2.26
C LYS A 23 -7.47 19.44 -2.97
N GLU A 24 -7.13 19.54 -4.25
CA GLU A 24 -7.37 20.72 -5.10
C GLU A 24 -8.29 20.37 -6.27
N ASN A 25 -8.76 21.39 -7.00
CA ASN A 25 -9.66 21.25 -8.15
C ASN A 25 -10.93 20.45 -7.86
N ILE A 26 -11.49 20.63 -6.66
CA ILE A 26 -12.65 19.89 -6.18
C ILE A 26 -13.88 20.24 -7.03
N LYS A 27 -14.52 19.22 -7.61
CA LYS A 27 -15.74 19.37 -8.41
C LYS A 27 -16.76 18.29 -8.03
N TYR A 28 -17.98 18.71 -7.73
CA TYR A 28 -19.08 17.79 -7.47
C TYR A 28 -19.79 17.45 -8.80
N LEU A 29 -20.13 16.18 -8.97
CA LEU A 29 -20.77 15.63 -10.16
C LEU A 29 -22.02 14.85 -9.74
N GLU A 30 -22.90 14.56 -10.70
CA GLU A 30 -24.11 13.73 -10.50
C GLU A 30 -24.96 14.17 -9.29
N ASP A 31 -25.34 15.45 -9.26
CA ASP A 31 -26.06 16.04 -8.12
C ASP A 31 -25.33 15.85 -6.77
N GLY A 32 -23.99 15.76 -6.79
CA GLY A 32 -23.16 15.66 -5.60
C GLY A 32 -23.05 14.25 -4.99
N THR A 33 -23.47 13.19 -5.69
CA THR A 33 -23.15 11.80 -5.31
C THR A 33 -21.68 11.46 -5.57
N LEU A 34 -21.05 12.17 -6.51
CA LEU A 34 -19.64 12.01 -6.86
C LEU A 34 -18.87 13.32 -6.62
N VAL A 35 -17.60 13.19 -6.28
CA VAL A 35 -16.66 14.31 -6.18
C VAL A 35 -15.34 13.93 -6.84
N SER A 36 -14.85 14.80 -7.73
CA SER A 36 -13.50 14.70 -8.27
C SER A 36 -12.57 15.70 -7.63
N PHE A 37 -11.32 15.30 -7.44
CA PHE A 37 -10.25 16.16 -6.91
C PHE A 37 -8.89 15.63 -7.35
N ARG A 38 -7.88 16.49 -7.24
CA ARG A 38 -6.48 16.11 -7.38
C ARG A 38 -5.79 16.22 -6.03
N SER A 39 -5.10 15.18 -5.58
CA SER A 39 -4.34 15.23 -4.33
C SER A 39 -2.91 15.71 -4.61
N ASN A 40 -2.60 16.95 -4.25
CA ASN A 40 -1.28 17.56 -4.41
C ASN A 40 -0.44 17.39 -3.14
N LYS A 41 0.81 16.97 -3.31
CA LYS A 41 1.76 16.74 -2.22
C LYS A 41 2.97 17.65 -2.33
N THR A 42 3.33 18.24 -1.20
CA THR A 42 4.54 19.05 -1.06
C THR A 42 5.41 18.46 0.04
N TRP A 43 6.70 18.42 -0.22
CA TRP A 43 7.69 17.82 0.67
C TRP A 43 8.78 18.86 0.96
N ALA A 44 9.11 19.03 2.22
CA ALA A 44 10.16 19.95 2.67
C ALA A 44 11.13 19.21 3.59
N PHE A 45 12.42 19.24 3.28
CA PHE A 45 13.44 18.62 4.13
C PHE A 45 13.46 19.28 5.51
N ASP A 46 13.42 18.44 6.55
CA ASP A 46 13.40 18.85 7.94
C ASP A 46 14.69 18.40 8.62
N LYS A 47 15.67 19.32 8.67
CA LYS A 47 16.97 19.04 9.30
C LYS A 47 16.86 18.82 10.81
N GLN A 48 15.86 19.40 11.49
CA GLN A 48 15.74 19.28 12.95
C GLN A 48 15.28 17.88 13.37
N ARG A 49 14.39 17.27 12.57
CA ARG A 49 13.92 15.88 12.77
C ARG A 49 14.76 14.83 12.05
N SER A 50 15.78 15.23 11.30
CA SER A 50 16.76 14.32 10.69
C SER A 50 17.88 13.96 11.67
N CYS A 51 18.67 12.93 11.37
CA CYS A 51 19.82 12.59 12.21
C CYS A 51 20.82 13.76 12.31
N THR A 52 21.54 13.86 13.44
CA THR A 52 22.40 15.01 13.77
C THR A 52 23.44 15.27 12.68
N THR A 53 24.02 14.21 12.11
CA THR A 53 25.00 14.27 11.02
C THR A 53 24.39 14.34 9.62
N CYS A 54 23.11 14.04 9.45
CA CYS A 54 22.45 13.87 8.15
C CYS A 54 22.24 15.21 7.42
N SER A 55 22.79 15.38 6.22
CA SER A 55 22.59 16.56 5.37
C SER A 55 22.04 16.17 4.01
N CYS A 56 21.31 17.07 3.35
CA CYS A 56 20.78 16.81 2.01
C CYS A 56 21.86 16.47 0.97
N ASN A 57 23.07 16.98 1.18
CA ASN A 57 24.22 16.78 0.29
C ASN A 57 25.03 15.54 0.62
N ASP A 58 24.65 14.76 1.64
CA ASP A 58 25.31 13.50 1.95
C ASP A 58 25.24 12.59 0.73
N THR A 59 26.37 11.96 0.40
CA THR A 59 26.47 11.07 -0.76
C THR A 59 26.35 9.61 -0.34
N VAL A 60 25.66 8.83 -1.17
CA VAL A 60 25.47 7.40 -1.00
C VAL A 60 25.72 6.68 -2.32
N PHE A 61 26.17 5.44 -2.23
CA PHE A 61 26.39 4.56 -3.38
C PHE A 61 25.20 3.62 -3.53
N LEU A 62 24.42 3.80 -4.59
CA LEU A 62 23.20 3.03 -4.83
C LEU A 62 23.21 2.35 -6.20
N PRO A 63 22.49 1.23 -6.37
CA PRO A 63 22.19 0.67 -7.68
C PRO A 63 21.61 1.73 -8.62
N ASN A 64 22.14 1.77 -9.84
CA ASN A 64 21.78 2.74 -10.86
C ASN A 64 20.61 2.22 -11.73
N PRO A 65 19.38 2.76 -11.59
CA PRO A 65 18.25 2.29 -12.39
C PRO A 65 18.42 2.51 -13.88
N LEU A 66 19.14 3.56 -14.31
CA LEU A 66 19.40 3.82 -15.72
C LEU A 66 20.24 2.71 -16.35
N PHE A 67 21.30 2.29 -15.65
CA PHE A 67 22.11 1.15 -16.07
C PHE A 67 21.24 -0.11 -16.22
N MET A 68 20.41 -0.37 -15.20
CA MET A 68 19.54 -1.55 -15.17
C MET A 68 18.44 -1.49 -16.24
N ALA A 69 17.90 -0.32 -16.57
CA ALA A 69 16.91 -0.15 -17.63
C ALA A 69 17.50 -0.43 -19.02
N VAL A 70 18.71 0.06 -19.30
CA VAL A 70 19.40 -0.26 -20.56
C VAL A 70 19.74 -1.75 -20.62
N ASN A 71 20.21 -2.35 -19.52
CA ASN A 71 20.49 -3.78 -19.45
C ASN A 71 19.22 -4.63 -19.64
N TYR A 72 18.11 -4.24 -19.00
CA TYR A 72 16.80 -4.86 -19.19
C TYR A 72 16.38 -4.80 -20.66
N TYR A 73 16.48 -3.64 -21.30
CA TYR A 73 16.17 -3.47 -22.73
C TYR A 73 17.04 -4.35 -23.64
N LYS A 74 18.29 -4.63 -23.27
CA LYS A 74 19.17 -5.55 -24.01
C LYS A 74 18.74 -7.02 -23.87
N ARG A 75 18.17 -7.39 -22.73
CA ARG A 75 17.72 -8.77 -22.41
C ARG A 75 16.33 -9.06 -22.95
N THR A 76 15.45 -8.06 -22.95
CA THR A 76 14.05 -8.23 -23.35
C THR A 76 13.85 -8.03 -24.85
N GLY A 77 13.11 -8.97 -25.45
CA GLY A 77 12.93 -9.03 -26.90
C GLY A 77 14.19 -9.39 -27.69
N ARG A 78 14.07 -9.44 -29.01
CA ARG A 78 15.18 -9.79 -29.92
C ARG A 78 15.97 -8.54 -30.28
N LYS A 79 17.13 -8.34 -29.63
CA LYS A 79 18.09 -7.27 -29.99
C LYS A 79 19.29 -7.84 -30.74
N THR A 80 19.77 -7.14 -31.77
CA THR A 80 20.93 -7.55 -32.56
C THR A 80 22.22 -7.44 -31.73
N LYS A 81 23.25 -8.24 -32.07
CA LYS A 81 24.56 -8.17 -31.42
C LYS A 81 25.18 -6.76 -31.56
N LEU A 82 25.00 -6.12 -32.71
CA LEU A 82 25.47 -4.76 -32.96
C LEU A 82 24.82 -3.74 -32.02
N LEU A 83 23.49 -3.80 -31.84
CA LEU A 83 22.80 -2.89 -30.91
C LEU A 83 23.27 -3.10 -29.46
N LYS A 84 23.45 -4.35 -29.02
CA LYS A 84 23.97 -4.65 -27.68
C LYS A 84 25.38 -4.08 -27.48
N PHE A 85 26.24 -4.16 -28.51
CA PHE A 85 27.58 -3.59 -28.50
C PHE A 85 27.55 -2.05 -28.45
N ILE A 86 26.69 -1.40 -29.24
CA ILE A 86 26.51 0.06 -29.21
C ILE A 86 26.04 0.52 -27.82
N LEU A 87 25.12 -0.20 -27.18
CA LEU A 87 24.65 0.12 -25.83
C LEU A 87 25.74 -0.07 -24.77
N ASP A 88 26.69 -0.99 -24.96
CA ASP A 88 27.85 -1.11 -24.07
C ASP A 88 28.85 0.05 -24.28
N LEU A 89 29.08 0.47 -25.53
CA LEU A 89 29.86 1.68 -25.81
C LEU A 89 29.20 2.92 -25.20
N PHE A 90 27.87 2.99 -25.20
CA PHE A 90 27.13 4.05 -24.54
C PHE A 90 27.39 4.08 -23.02
N PHE A 91 27.42 2.91 -22.36
CA PHE A 91 27.81 2.85 -20.94
C PHE A 91 29.21 3.43 -20.70
N ILE A 92 30.18 3.10 -21.56
CA ILE A 92 31.56 3.58 -21.42
C ILE A 92 31.64 5.09 -21.71
N ALA A 93 31.08 5.54 -22.83
CA ALA A 93 31.15 6.93 -23.28
C ALA A 93 30.50 7.90 -22.28
N MET A 94 29.36 7.50 -21.73
CA MET A 94 28.62 8.29 -20.74
C MET A 94 29.05 8.01 -19.29
N LYS A 95 30.04 7.13 -19.08
CA LYS A 95 30.51 6.69 -17.75
C LYS A 95 29.39 6.16 -16.86
N ILE A 96 28.39 5.50 -17.44
CA ILE A 96 27.28 4.88 -16.72
C ILE A 96 27.78 3.62 -16.03
N GLN A 97 27.72 3.61 -14.70
CA GLN A 97 28.10 2.47 -13.87
C GLN A 97 26.88 1.78 -13.26
N PRO A 98 26.97 0.47 -12.95
CA PRO A 98 25.92 -0.28 -12.25
C PRO A 98 25.57 0.28 -10.87
N ILE A 99 26.57 0.86 -10.20
CA ILE A 99 26.44 1.58 -8.92
C ILE A 99 26.80 3.03 -9.17
N LYS A 100 26.00 3.95 -8.65
CA LYS A 100 26.19 5.38 -8.81
C LYS A 100 26.28 6.06 -7.45
N GLU A 101 27.21 7.00 -7.34
CA GLU A 101 27.24 7.96 -6.24
C GLU A 101 26.21 9.07 -6.50
N VAL A 102 25.34 9.31 -5.53
CA VAL A 102 24.26 10.28 -5.61
C VAL A 102 24.07 10.98 -4.27
N SER A 103 23.60 12.22 -4.27
CA SER A 103 23.18 12.89 -3.03
C SER A 103 21.84 12.31 -2.55
N VAL A 104 21.63 12.26 -1.23
CA VAL A 104 20.39 11.72 -0.64
C VAL A 104 19.16 12.49 -1.11
N CYS A 105 19.15 13.83 -1.00
CA CYS A 105 17.98 14.60 -1.42
C CYS A 105 17.77 14.55 -2.94
N GLY A 106 18.85 14.49 -3.73
CA GLY A 106 18.79 14.39 -5.19
C GLY A 106 18.26 13.03 -5.68
N VAL A 107 18.69 11.91 -5.09
CA VAL A 107 18.15 10.59 -5.49
C VAL A 107 16.70 10.41 -5.03
N LEU A 108 16.29 11.01 -3.92
CA LEU A 108 14.94 10.90 -3.41
C LEU A 108 13.98 11.84 -4.15
N LEU A 109 13.88 13.11 -3.76
CA LEU A 109 12.77 14.00 -4.16
C LEU A 109 13.17 15.16 -5.09
N ASP A 110 14.42 15.64 -5.01
CA ASP A 110 14.87 16.83 -5.74
C ASP A 110 15.35 16.53 -7.16
N SER A 111 15.53 15.25 -7.49
CA SER A 111 16.23 14.75 -8.66
C SER A 111 17.71 15.12 -8.68
N TYR A 112 18.52 14.35 -9.41
CA TYR A 112 19.92 14.68 -9.64
C TYR A 112 20.18 14.96 -11.12
N GLU A 113 21.18 15.78 -11.39
CA GLU A 113 21.66 16.04 -12.74
C GLU A 113 22.42 14.83 -13.29
N ASP A 114 22.11 14.46 -14.54
CA ASP A 114 22.78 13.37 -15.22
C ASP A 114 23.09 13.77 -16.67
N PRO A 115 24.36 13.72 -17.12
CA PRO A 115 24.74 14.08 -18.49
C PRO A 115 24.02 13.26 -19.58
N THR A 116 23.45 12.10 -19.23
CA THR A 116 22.65 11.29 -20.14
C THR A 116 21.34 11.97 -20.54
N LEU A 117 20.76 12.82 -19.68
CA LEU A 117 19.58 13.60 -20.00
C LEU A 117 19.88 14.57 -21.16
N ASP A 118 20.98 15.32 -21.08
CA ASP A 118 21.39 16.22 -22.15
C ASP A 118 21.61 15.47 -23.47
N PHE A 119 22.26 14.30 -23.39
CA PHE A 119 22.52 13.45 -24.54
C PHE A 119 21.24 12.98 -25.25
N ILE A 120 20.23 12.50 -24.50
CA ILE A 120 18.99 11.98 -25.10
C ILE A 120 18.14 13.09 -25.77
N HIS A 121 18.35 14.35 -25.40
CA HIS A 121 17.67 15.47 -26.06
C HIS A 121 18.40 15.98 -27.32
N THR A 122 19.58 15.45 -27.64
CA THR A 122 20.33 15.85 -28.84
C THR A 122 19.69 15.36 -30.16
N SER A 123 19.95 16.11 -31.24
CA SER A 123 19.55 15.72 -32.60
C SER A 123 20.25 14.43 -33.07
N PHE A 124 21.47 14.18 -32.58
CA PHE A 124 22.21 12.94 -32.83
C PHE A 124 21.49 11.73 -32.25
N TYR A 125 21.12 11.78 -30.96
CA TYR A 125 20.36 10.70 -30.34
C TYR A 125 19.02 10.47 -31.03
N ARG A 126 18.30 11.52 -31.43
CA ARG A 126 17.03 11.36 -32.17
C ARG A 126 17.20 10.58 -33.48
N LYS A 127 18.28 10.84 -34.22
CA LYS A 127 18.65 10.06 -35.41
C LYS A 127 18.97 8.60 -35.06
N LEU A 128 19.73 8.38 -33.99
CA LEU A 128 20.10 7.05 -33.51
C LEU A 128 18.88 6.24 -33.03
N LYS A 129 17.99 6.86 -32.24
CA LYS A 129 16.70 6.31 -31.78
C LYS A 129 15.85 5.85 -32.97
N LYS A 130 15.76 6.66 -34.03
CA LYS A 130 15.04 6.32 -35.27
C LYS A 130 15.73 5.20 -36.06
N MET A 131 17.05 5.25 -36.20
CA MET A 131 17.84 4.27 -36.98
C MET A 131 17.77 2.87 -36.38
N PHE A 132 17.86 2.74 -35.05
CA PHE A 132 17.87 1.45 -34.35
C PHE A 132 16.52 1.09 -33.71
N ASN A 133 15.47 1.88 -33.96
CA ASN A 133 14.14 1.71 -33.36
C ASN A 133 14.19 1.53 -31.83
N ILE A 134 14.95 2.40 -31.15
CA ILE A 134 15.14 2.32 -29.70
C ILE A 134 13.87 2.82 -29.00
N GLN A 135 13.24 1.93 -28.25
CA GLN A 135 12.12 2.26 -27.38
C GLN A 135 12.71 2.65 -26.03
N ALA A 136 13.01 3.94 -25.90
CA ALA A 136 13.40 4.56 -24.64
C ALA A 136 12.28 5.53 -24.24
N PRO A 137 11.82 5.48 -22.97
CA PRO A 137 10.93 6.51 -22.44
C PRO A 137 11.65 7.85 -22.47
N ASP A 138 10.88 8.92 -22.66
CA ASP A 138 11.42 10.27 -22.52
C ASP A 138 11.42 10.60 -21.02
N PHE A 139 12.61 10.72 -20.46
CA PHE A 139 12.84 11.16 -19.08
C PHE A 139 13.41 12.56 -19.10
N ASN A 140 12.86 13.44 -18.28
CA ASN A 140 13.36 14.81 -18.15
C ASN A 140 14.21 14.99 -16.88
N GLU A 141 14.16 14.04 -15.95
CA GLU A 141 14.84 14.07 -14.66
C GLU A 141 15.24 12.65 -14.22
N MET A 142 16.21 12.55 -13.32
CA MET A 142 16.69 11.29 -12.74
C MET A 142 16.52 11.27 -11.21
N GLY A 143 16.15 10.11 -10.67
CA GLY A 143 15.90 9.89 -9.24
C GLY A 143 15.01 8.66 -9.03
N TYR A 144 14.76 8.28 -7.78
CA TYR A 144 13.73 7.29 -7.43
C TYR A 144 12.34 7.93 -7.40
N PHE A 145 12.23 9.17 -6.90
CA PHE A 145 10.99 9.96 -6.92
C PHE A 145 11.23 11.31 -7.61
N PRO A 146 11.66 11.31 -8.89
CA PRO A 146 12.08 12.54 -9.55
C PRO A 146 10.93 13.55 -9.57
N ARG A 147 11.19 14.73 -8.99
CA ARG A 147 10.22 15.81 -8.77
C ARG A 147 8.90 15.35 -8.17
N TYR A 148 8.88 14.32 -7.32
CA TYR A 148 7.65 13.97 -6.61
C TYR A 148 7.20 15.12 -5.68
N ASN A 149 8.14 16.00 -5.29
CA ASN A 149 7.82 17.26 -4.65
C ASN A 149 6.99 18.20 -5.54
N LYS A 150 5.90 18.74 -5.00
CA LYS A 150 4.95 19.63 -5.70
C LYS A 150 4.26 18.95 -6.89
N THR A 151 4.07 17.63 -6.80
CA THR A 151 3.25 16.88 -7.77
C THR A 151 2.00 16.36 -7.11
N SER A 152 1.25 15.54 -7.84
CA SER A 152 -0.02 15.00 -7.41
C SER A 152 -0.06 13.49 -7.49
N ASP A 153 -0.89 12.89 -6.65
CA ASP A 153 -1.22 11.48 -6.69
C ASP A 153 -2.20 11.08 -7.81
N GLY A 154 -2.49 12.00 -8.73
CA GLY A 154 -3.42 11.83 -9.83
C GLY A 154 -4.80 12.43 -9.54
N ASP A 155 -5.68 12.31 -10.52
CA ASP A 155 -7.08 12.72 -10.43
C ASP A 155 -7.90 11.57 -9.87
N PHE A 156 -8.61 11.83 -8.77
CA PHE A 156 -9.53 10.89 -8.15
C PHE A 156 -10.96 11.29 -8.46
N LEU A 157 -11.80 10.29 -8.73
CA LEU A 157 -13.24 10.39 -8.67
C LEU A 157 -13.73 9.44 -7.59
N ILE A 158 -14.35 9.97 -6.54
CA ILE A 158 -14.83 9.18 -5.40
C ILE A 158 -16.31 9.41 -5.15
N LYS A 159 -16.95 8.45 -4.49
CA LYS A 159 -18.31 8.58 -3.97
C LYS A 159 -18.33 9.45 -2.70
N THR A 160 -19.29 10.36 -2.63
CA THR A 160 -19.49 11.24 -1.46
C THR A 160 -20.24 10.55 -0.32
N GLY A 161 -20.96 9.45 -0.63
CA GLY A 161 -21.85 8.78 0.30
C GLY A 161 -23.20 9.47 0.50
N LYS A 162 -23.55 10.44 -0.37
CA LYS A 162 -24.86 11.13 -0.36
C LYS A 162 -26.02 10.16 -0.58
N ASP A 163 -25.83 9.17 -1.43
CA ASP A 163 -26.77 8.10 -1.76
C ASP A 163 -26.78 6.99 -0.70
N ASP A 164 -25.59 6.48 -0.36
CA ASP A 164 -25.37 5.48 0.69
C ASP A 164 -24.07 5.78 1.42
N ILE A 165 -24.17 6.06 2.71
CA ILE A 165 -23.02 6.42 3.55
C ILE A 165 -21.98 5.30 3.64
N ALA A 166 -22.37 4.03 3.42
CA ALA A 166 -21.41 2.92 3.38
C ALA A 166 -20.39 3.06 2.23
N ASN A 167 -20.75 3.80 1.18
CA ASN A 167 -19.92 4.02 0.00
C ASN A 167 -19.00 5.24 0.08
N ILE A 168 -19.04 6.01 1.17
CA ILE A 168 -18.19 7.20 1.33
C ILE A 168 -16.72 6.88 1.05
N GLY A 169 -16.06 7.72 0.27
CA GLY A 169 -14.63 7.60 -0.02
C GLY A 169 -14.25 6.47 -0.98
N GLN A 170 -15.21 5.67 -1.47
CA GLN A 170 -14.93 4.65 -2.49
C GLN A 170 -14.44 5.30 -3.78
N ILE A 171 -13.32 4.79 -4.29
CA ILE A 171 -12.75 5.21 -5.56
C ILE A 171 -13.56 4.59 -6.69
N VAL A 172 -14.05 5.47 -7.58
CA VAL A 172 -14.72 5.09 -8.83
C VAL A 172 -13.69 5.08 -9.95
N GLU A 173 -12.89 6.14 -10.04
CA GLU A 173 -11.83 6.27 -11.04
C GLU A 173 -10.56 6.87 -10.44
N TRP A 174 -9.43 6.45 -10.97
CA TRP A 174 -8.13 7.09 -10.79
C TRP A 174 -7.52 7.39 -12.15
N ASN A 175 -7.20 8.65 -12.43
CA ASN A 175 -6.73 9.12 -13.74
C ASN A 175 -7.61 8.63 -14.90
N ASN A 176 -8.93 8.73 -14.75
CA ASN A 176 -9.95 8.26 -15.71
C ASN A 176 -9.92 6.74 -15.98
N MET A 177 -9.40 5.95 -15.04
CA MET A 177 -9.39 4.50 -15.11
C MET A 177 -10.17 3.89 -13.94
N THR A 178 -11.04 2.93 -14.26
CA THR A 178 -11.73 2.08 -13.28
C THR A 178 -10.94 0.80 -12.97
N GLU A 179 -10.05 0.41 -13.89
CA GLU A 179 -9.16 -0.75 -13.80
C GLU A 179 -7.73 -0.33 -14.14
N LEU A 180 -6.79 -0.84 -13.37
CA LEU A 180 -5.36 -0.63 -13.57
C LEU A 180 -4.87 -1.47 -14.77
N PRO A 181 -4.00 -0.95 -15.64
CA PRO A 181 -3.62 -1.64 -16.88
C PRO A 181 -2.42 -2.60 -16.78
N TRP A 182 -1.86 -2.84 -15.59
CA TRP A 182 -0.51 -3.40 -15.46
C TRP A 182 -0.39 -4.71 -14.66
N HIS A 183 -1.47 -5.21 -14.06
CA HIS A 183 -1.48 -6.55 -13.44
C HIS A 183 -2.16 -7.58 -14.36
N THR A 184 -1.99 -8.86 -14.05
CA THR A 184 -2.37 -9.94 -14.98
C THR A 184 -3.79 -10.46 -14.78
N SER A 185 -4.43 -10.16 -13.64
CA SER A 185 -5.81 -10.60 -13.34
C SER A 185 -6.77 -9.42 -13.16
N PRO A 186 -8.07 -9.60 -13.49
CA PRO A 186 -9.10 -8.58 -13.25
C PRO A 186 -9.19 -8.14 -11.78
N GLU A 187 -9.04 -9.08 -10.84
CA GLU A 187 -9.10 -8.82 -9.40
C GLU A 187 -7.94 -7.94 -8.93
N ALA A 188 -6.76 -8.13 -9.52
CA ALA A 188 -5.58 -7.34 -9.23
C ALA A 188 -5.67 -5.92 -9.82
N ASN A 189 -6.37 -5.78 -10.95
CA ASN A 189 -6.53 -4.53 -11.69
C ASN A 189 -7.69 -3.67 -11.18
N THR A 190 -8.76 -4.25 -10.64
CA THR A 190 -9.94 -3.47 -10.24
C THR A 190 -9.68 -2.55 -9.04
N LEU A 191 -10.14 -1.29 -9.16
CA LEU A 191 -10.20 -0.31 -8.07
C LEU A 191 -11.47 -0.41 -7.22
N ALA A 192 -12.43 -1.26 -7.62
CA ALA A 192 -13.72 -1.36 -6.96
C ALA A 192 -13.57 -1.70 -5.46
N GLY A 193 -14.34 -0.99 -4.63
CA GLY A 193 -14.34 -1.16 -3.18
C GLY A 193 -13.15 -0.51 -2.45
N SER A 194 -12.13 -0.05 -3.18
CA SER A 194 -10.96 0.57 -2.58
C SER A 194 -11.18 2.03 -2.18
N ARG A 195 -10.41 2.52 -1.20
CA ARG A 195 -10.40 3.91 -0.73
C ARG A 195 -8.97 4.45 -0.59
N ASP A 196 -8.83 5.73 -0.28
CA ASP A 196 -7.56 6.48 -0.25
C ASP A 196 -6.70 6.27 1.03
N GLY A 197 -7.19 5.54 2.03
CA GLY A 197 -6.50 5.32 3.31
C GLY A 197 -7.04 6.17 4.46
N ILE A 198 -7.80 7.22 4.15
CA ILE A 198 -8.25 8.22 5.14
C ILE A 198 -9.68 7.95 5.58
N ASN A 199 -10.56 7.61 4.63
CA ASN A 199 -11.98 7.43 4.88
C ASN A 199 -12.39 5.98 4.73
N GLN A 200 -13.12 5.43 5.70
CA GLN A 200 -13.85 4.16 5.59
C GLN A 200 -15.34 4.34 5.77
N LYS A 201 -16.09 3.25 5.54
CA LYS A 201 -17.50 3.19 5.91
C LYS A 201 -17.64 3.44 7.42
N PRO A 202 -18.64 4.21 7.86
CA PRO A 202 -19.01 4.30 9.27
C PRO A 202 -19.41 2.93 9.83
N GLY A 203 -19.28 2.76 11.14
CA GLY A 203 -19.57 1.50 11.82
C GLY A 203 -18.64 0.36 11.39
N ILE A 204 -17.35 0.66 11.21
CA ILE A 204 -16.35 -0.38 10.90
C ILE A 204 -16.16 -1.30 12.10
N GLY A 205 -16.26 -2.60 11.86
CA GLY A 205 -16.15 -3.67 12.84
C GLY A 205 -14.90 -4.52 12.65
N LYS A 206 -14.66 -5.41 13.62
CA LYS A 206 -13.45 -6.27 13.67
C LYS A 206 -13.39 -7.33 12.56
N SER A 207 -14.53 -7.67 11.96
CA SER A 207 -14.63 -8.63 10.85
C SER A 207 -14.55 -7.97 9.47
N ASP A 208 -14.54 -6.63 9.41
CA ASP A 208 -14.46 -5.93 8.14
C ASP A 208 -13.06 -6.05 7.57
N LYS A 209 -12.98 -6.18 6.25
CA LYS A 209 -11.73 -6.01 5.49
C LYS A 209 -11.74 -4.64 4.81
N TYR A 210 -10.58 -4.01 4.80
CA TYR A 210 -10.40 -2.70 4.22
C TYR A 210 -9.47 -2.75 2.99
N GLU A 211 -9.97 -2.35 1.83
CA GLU A 211 -9.18 -2.22 0.60
C GLU A 211 -8.66 -0.79 0.41
N MET A 212 -7.35 -0.61 0.45
CA MET A 212 -6.68 0.68 0.28
C MET A 212 -5.94 0.75 -1.05
N PHE A 213 -6.28 1.68 -1.93
CA PHE A 213 -5.50 1.95 -3.13
C PHE A 213 -4.36 2.91 -2.82
N GLN A 214 -3.13 2.52 -3.18
CA GLN A 214 -1.94 3.35 -3.00
C GLN A 214 -1.30 3.66 -4.37
N PRO A 215 -1.48 4.89 -4.89
CA PRO A 215 -0.92 5.30 -6.18
C PRO A 215 0.61 5.15 -6.28
N LEU A 216 1.32 5.37 -5.16
CA LEU A 216 2.78 5.17 -5.05
C LEU A 216 3.20 3.73 -5.38
N ALA A 217 2.38 2.75 -5.02
CA ALA A 217 2.65 1.32 -5.20
C ALA A 217 1.93 0.72 -6.42
N CYS A 218 1.10 1.51 -7.12
CA CYS A 218 0.37 1.09 -8.32
C CYS A 218 -0.59 -0.08 -8.07
N ARG A 219 -1.16 -0.20 -6.86
CA ARG A 219 -2.08 -1.31 -6.53
C ARG A 219 -2.87 -1.02 -5.27
N LYS A 220 -3.85 -1.87 -5.01
CA LYS A 220 -4.56 -1.95 -3.74
C LYS A 220 -3.88 -2.90 -2.75
N PHE A 221 -4.20 -2.68 -1.49
CA PHE A 221 -3.79 -3.45 -0.34
C PHE A 221 -4.99 -3.78 0.53
N SER A 222 -5.08 -5.01 0.98
CA SER A 222 -6.07 -5.46 1.95
C SER A 222 -5.55 -5.27 3.38
N LEU A 223 -6.36 -4.70 4.25
CA LEU A 223 -6.08 -4.51 5.66
C LEU A 223 -7.13 -5.22 6.50
N SER A 224 -6.67 -5.89 7.55
CA SER A 224 -7.51 -6.60 8.52
C SER A 224 -7.28 -6.06 9.93
N TYR A 225 -8.27 -6.29 10.80
CA TYR A 225 -8.15 -5.94 12.21
C TYR A 225 -6.97 -6.69 12.85
N SER A 226 -6.04 -5.94 13.43
CA SER A 226 -4.80 -6.46 14.01
C SER A 226 -4.98 -7.15 15.36
N GLY A 227 -6.19 -7.13 15.94
CA GLY A 227 -6.43 -7.62 17.30
C GLY A 227 -6.35 -6.54 18.39
N HIS A 228 -5.91 -5.31 18.05
CA HIS A 228 -5.69 -4.24 19.02
C HIS A 228 -6.73 -3.11 18.96
N GLU A 229 -7.26 -2.75 20.14
CA GLU A 229 -8.07 -1.55 20.36
C GLU A 229 -7.27 -0.56 21.21
N GLY A 230 -7.40 0.72 20.91
CA GLY A 230 -6.63 1.75 21.59
C GLY A 230 -7.29 3.11 21.52
N HIS A 231 -6.56 4.11 21.98
CA HIS A 231 -6.95 5.51 21.84
C HIS A 231 -5.83 6.29 21.19
N VAL A 232 -6.16 7.13 20.23
CA VAL A 232 -5.24 8.12 19.65
C VAL A 232 -5.79 9.49 20.02
N ASN A 233 -5.02 10.28 20.77
CA ASN A 233 -5.43 11.61 21.26
C ASN A 233 -6.82 11.58 21.95
N GLY A 234 -7.09 10.53 22.72
CA GLY A 234 -8.37 10.34 23.44
C GLY A 234 -9.55 9.86 22.59
N ILE A 235 -9.36 9.67 21.27
CA ILE A 235 -10.37 9.12 20.36
C ILE A 235 -10.24 7.59 20.35
N PRO A 236 -11.32 6.81 20.58
CA PRO A 236 -11.28 5.35 20.55
C PRO A 236 -11.06 4.84 19.13
N THR A 237 -10.24 3.79 18.99
CA THR A 237 -9.80 3.27 17.69
C THR A 237 -9.70 1.75 17.66
N LEU A 238 -9.97 1.19 16.49
CA LEU A 238 -9.62 -0.16 16.08
C LEU A 238 -8.37 -0.09 15.20
N THR A 239 -7.42 -0.96 15.49
CA THR A 239 -6.14 -0.97 14.78
C THR A 239 -6.18 -1.98 13.64
N PHE A 240 -5.96 -1.51 12.41
CA PHE A 240 -5.88 -2.32 11.20
C PHE A 240 -4.44 -2.38 10.69
N SER A 241 -4.07 -3.50 10.09
CA SER A 241 -2.74 -3.74 9.53
C SER A 241 -2.85 -4.39 8.16
N PHE A 242 -1.82 -4.25 7.33
CA PHE A 242 -1.75 -4.99 6.07
C PHE A 242 -1.78 -6.51 6.30
N ASP A 243 -2.48 -7.22 5.42
CA ASP A 243 -2.38 -8.67 5.32
C ASP A 243 -1.02 -9.05 4.69
N GLY A 244 -0.37 -10.10 5.19
CA GLY A 244 0.93 -10.58 4.67
C GLY A 244 0.87 -10.94 3.17
N ASP A 245 -0.25 -11.53 2.76
CA ASP A 245 -0.55 -11.91 1.38
C ASP A 245 -0.45 -10.74 0.40
N ASN A 246 -0.57 -9.48 0.86
CA ASN A 246 -0.35 -8.32 0.00
C ASN A 246 1.03 -8.36 -0.67
N TYR A 247 2.05 -8.89 -0.01
CA TYR A 247 3.41 -8.96 -0.56
C TYR A 247 3.74 -10.35 -1.13
N ASP A 248 2.74 -11.21 -1.31
CA ASP A 248 2.93 -12.59 -1.75
C ASP A 248 2.37 -12.82 -3.17
N GLY A 249 3.27 -12.80 -4.16
CA GLY A 249 2.95 -13.13 -5.56
C GLY A 249 2.84 -14.63 -5.85
N VAL A 250 3.14 -15.50 -4.87
CA VAL A 250 2.86 -16.93 -4.91
C VAL A 250 1.38 -17.16 -4.60
N ALA A 251 0.90 -16.60 -3.48
CA ALA A 251 -0.50 -16.64 -3.06
C ALA A 251 -1.42 -15.81 -3.99
N ASN A 252 -0.89 -14.72 -4.58
CA ASN A 252 -1.63 -13.84 -5.48
C ASN A 252 -1.00 -13.78 -6.88
N PRO A 253 -1.25 -14.77 -7.77
CA PRO A 253 -0.68 -14.82 -9.11
C PRO A 253 -0.97 -13.60 -9.98
N GLY A 254 -2.09 -12.88 -9.72
CA GLY A 254 -2.43 -11.63 -10.41
C GLY A 254 -1.38 -10.52 -10.24
N TYR A 255 -0.62 -10.54 -9.13
CA TYR A 255 0.46 -9.60 -8.82
C TYR A 255 1.85 -10.13 -9.15
N ARG A 256 1.96 -11.33 -9.72
CA ARG A 256 3.25 -11.97 -10.00
C ARG A 256 4.06 -11.17 -11.01
N TYR A 257 5.34 -10.94 -10.70
CA TYR A 257 6.29 -10.34 -11.62
C TYR A 257 6.68 -11.32 -12.73
N GLU A 258 6.69 -10.87 -14.00
CA GLU A 258 6.95 -11.74 -15.14
C GLU A 258 8.44 -12.09 -15.28
N ASN A 259 9.33 -11.27 -14.72
CA ASN A 259 10.78 -11.49 -14.75
C ASN A 259 11.27 -11.79 -16.18
N LEU A 260 10.99 -10.87 -17.12
CA LEU A 260 11.30 -11.02 -18.54
C LEU A 260 12.81 -11.07 -18.82
N GLU A 261 13.61 -10.55 -17.90
CA GLU A 261 15.07 -10.58 -17.87
C GLU A 261 15.65 -11.94 -17.46
N LYS A 262 14.79 -12.84 -16.97
CA LYS A 262 15.11 -14.21 -16.54
C LYS A 262 16.25 -14.23 -15.52
N ALA A 263 16.11 -13.44 -14.47
CA ALA A 263 17.09 -13.34 -13.39
C ALA A 263 16.63 -14.15 -12.17
N ASN A 264 17.49 -15.02 -11.67
CA ASN A 264 17.27 -15.67 -10.37
C ASN A 264 17.84 -14.79 -9.26
N TYR A 265 17.00 -13.94 -8.68
CA TYR A 265 17.40 -12.98 -7.64
C TYR A 265 17.75 -13.61 -6.29
N PHE A 266 17.16 -14.78 -6.00
CA PHE A 266 17.29 -15.48 -4.72
C PHE A 266 17.54 -16.97 -4.98
N PRO A 267 18.78 -17.36 -5.35
CA PRO A 267 19.08 -18.74 -5.73
C PRO A 267 18.87 -19.75 -4.62
N ASP A 268 18.98 -19.33 -3.36
CA ASP A 268 18.80 -20.18 -2.19
C ASP A 268 17.32 -20.31 -1.77
N TRP A 269 16.42 -19.59 -2.42
CA TRP A 269 14.99 -19.71 -2.19
C TRP A 269 14.33 -20.43 -3.37
N PRO A 270 13.39 -21.37 -3.14
CA PRO A 270 12.77 -21.73 -1.86
C PRO A 270 13.47 -22.88 -1.11
N CYS A 271 14.41 -23.58 -1.75
CA CYS A 271 14.84 -24.91 -1.33
C CYS A 271 16.20 -24.96 -0.61
N GLY A 272 16.85 -23.81 -0.44
CA GLY A 272 18.21 -23.71 0.08
C GLY A 272 19.29 -24.01 -0.98
N PRO A 273 20.56 -23.77 -0.63
CA PRO A 273 21.70 -23.90 -1.56
C PRO A 273 22.01 -25.34 -1.98
N ASN A 274 21.51 -26.33 -1.24
CA ASN A 274 21.81 -27.75 -1.45
C ASN A 274 20.79 -28.47 -2.34
N HIS A 275 19.78 -27.76 -2.84
CA HIS A 275 18.75 -28.37 -3.68
C HIS A 275 19.31 -28.84 -5.03
N THR A 276 18.94 -30.05 -5.44
CA THR A 276 19.39 -30.65 -6.71
C THR A 276 18.20 -31.21 -7.48
N VAL A 277 18.23 -31.03 -8.80
CA VAL A 277 17.19 -31.53 -9.70
C VAL A 277 17.58 -32.92 -10.23
N GLU A 278 16.71 -33.91 -10.05
CA GLU A 278 16.85 -35.27 -10.55
C GLU A 278 15.63 -35.64 -11.40
N ILE A 279 15.82 -35.79 -12.71
CA ILE A 279 14.74 -36.18 -13.63
C ILE A 279 14.60 -37.71 -13.63
N THR A 280 13.50 -38.19 -13.07
CA THR A 280 13.15 -39.62 -12.96
C THR A 280 11.75 -39.86 -13.52
N GLU A 281 11.36 -41.12 -13.73
CA GLU A 281 10.00 -41.48 -14.21
C GLU A 281 8.89 -40.96 -13.29
N ARG A 282 9.16 -40.82 -11.98
CA ARG A 282 8.23 -40.23 -11.00
C ARG A 282 7.83 -38.80 -11.37
N CYS A 283 8.72 -38.04 -12.01
CA CYS A 283 8.51 -36.62 -12.28
C CYS A 283 7.34 -36.34 -13.23
N ILE A 284 6.88 -37.34 -13.98
CA ILE A 284 5.67 -37.24 -14.82
C ILE A 284 4.43 -36.90 -13.97
N ASN A 285 4.39 -37.36 -12.71
CA ASN A 285 3.26 -37.16 -11.80
C ASN A 285 3.46 -35.98 -10.83
N VAL A 286 4.55 -35.22 -10.95
CA VAL A 286 4.85 -34.08 -10.08
C VAL A 286 4.62 -32.78 -10.85
N SER A 287 3.66 -31.97 -10.38
CA SER A 287 3.43 -30.63 -10.95
C SER A 287 4.30 -29.59 -10.26
N CYS A 288 5.26 -29.02 -10.98
CA CYS A 288 6.13 -27.96 -10.47
C CYS A 288 5.48 -26.56 -10.47
N ASP A 289 4.24 -26.43 -10.94
CA ASP A 289 3.51 -25.16 -10.89
C ASP A 289 2.90 -24.90 -9.49
N VAL A 290 2.87 -25.92 -8.64
CA VAL A 290 2.32 -25.91 -7.29
C VAL A 290 3.44 -25.66 -6.27
N PHE A 291 3.25 -24.67 -5.39
CA PHE A 291 4.27 -24.20 -4.44
C PHE A 291 4.85 -25.33 -3.58
N GLU A 292 4.00 -26.21 -3.09
CA GLU A 292 4.35 -27.34 -2.22
C GLU A 292 5.35 -28.30 -2.89
N ASN A 293 5.36 -28.37 -4.22
CA ASN A 293 6.23 -29.26 -4.98
C ASN A 293 7.54 -28.61 -5.41
N TRP A 294 7.74 -27.30 -5.20
CA TRP A 294 8.91 -26.58 -5.73
C TRP A 294 10.25 -27.17 -5.26
N CYS A 295 10.27 -27.76 -4.07
CA CYS A 295 11.46 -28.42 -3.50
C CYS A 295 11.47 -29.94 -3.64
N ASP A 296 10.53 -30.53 -4.36
CA ASP A 296 10.68 -31.91 -4.84
C ASP A 296 11.87 -31.95 -5.82
N LYS A 297 12.63 -33.06 -5.83
CA LYS A 297 13.78 -33.24 -6.71
C LYS A 297 13.42 -33.17 -8.20
N CYS A 298 12.15 -33.38 -8.55
CA CYS A 298 11.66 -33.19 -9.91
C CYS A 298 11.57 -31.72 -10.35
N CYS A 299 11.59 -30.77 -9.40
CA CYS A 299 11.36 -29.36 -9.64
C CYS A 299 12.61 -28.51 -9.40
N ASN A 300 12.77 -27.45 -10.18
CA ASN A 300 13.89 -26.53 -10.09
C ASN A 300 13.53 -25.30 -9.23
N GLY A 301 13.08 -25.54 -7.99
CA GLY A 301 12.68 -24.47 -7.08
C GLY A 301 11.55 -23.61 -7.65
N SER A 302 11.75 -22.30 -7.61
CA SER A 302 10.78 -21.30 -8.10
C SER A 302 10.79 -21.09 -9.61
N PHE A 303 11.49 -21.94 -10.37
CA PHE A 303 11.54 -21.83 -11.83
C PHE A 303 10.26 -22.38 -12.47
N ILE A 304 9.38 -21.49 -12.91
CA ILE A 304 8.07 -21.80 -13.51
C ILE A 304 7.94 -21.06 -14.85
N ASN A 305 7.39 -21.73 -15.85
CA ASN A 305 7.10 -21.15 -17.16
C ASN A 305 8.29 -20.40 -17.81
N GLY A 306 9.50 -20.90 -17.58
CA GLY A 306 10.72 -20.37 -18.19
C GLY A 306 11.35 -19.15 -17.49
N THR A 307 10.91 -18.83 -16.27
CA THR A 307 11.46 -17.77 -15.43
C THR A 307 11.38 -18.10 -13.93
N TRP A 308 11.93 -17.26 -13.07
CA TRP A 308 11.88 -17.43 -11.61
C TRP A 308 10.82 -16.54 -10.97
N VAL A 309 9.98 -17.14 -10.13
CA VAL A 309 9.00 -16.42 -9.30
C VAL A 309 9.72 -15.71 -8.15
N LEU A 310 9.23 -14.54 -7.73
CA LEU A 310 9.74 -13.82 -6.57
C LEU A 310 9.25 -14.45 -5.26
N PRO A 311 10.05 -14.40 -4.19
CA PRO A 311 9.61 -14.82 -2.87
C PRO A 311 8.52 -13.90 -2.30
N PRO A 312 7.72 -14.39 -1.34
CA PRO A 312 6.85 -13.55 -0.53
C PRO A 312 7.62 -12.40 0.14
N GLY A 313 6.93 -11.31 0.46
CA GLY A 313 7.50 -10.11 1.07
C GLY A 313 8.08 -9.10 0.07
N ILE A 314 8.09 -9.42 -1.23
CA ILE A 314 8.59 -8.56 -2.32
C ILE A 314 7.59 -8.53 -3.46
N MET A 315 7.27 -7.33 -3.95
CA MET A 315 6.36 -7.10 -5.08
C MET A 315 7.00 -6.20 -6.13
N ALA A 316 6.61 -6.36 -7.40
CA ALA A 316 7.07 -5.47 -8.46
C ALA A 316 6.33 -4.13 -8.42
N LEU A 317 7.08 -3.03 -8.55
CA LEU A 317 6.54 -1.71 -8.83
C LEU A 317 6.20 -1.64 -10.33
N ARG A 318 4.92 -1.47 -10.65
CA ARG A 318 4.41 -1.59 -12.02
C ARG A 318 4.37 -0.28 -12.80
N CYS A 319 4.22 0.82 -12.09
CA CYS A 319 4.12 2.15 -12.66
C CYS A 319 5.12 3.09 -11.97
N GLN A 320 5.43 4.21 -12.61
CA GLN A 320 6.09 5.29 -11.92
C GLN A 320 5.16 5.76 -10.79
N PRO A 321 5.68 5.95 -9.56
CA PRO A 321 4.90 6.42 -8.42
C PRO A 321 3.90 7.50 -8.81
N SER A 322 2.62 7.22 -8.54
CA SER A 322 1.50 8.14 -8.75
C SER A 322 1.21 8.55 -10.20
N ARG A 323 1.74 7.83 -11.19
CA ARG A 323 1.53 8.12 -12.62
C ARG A 323 1.15 6.87 -13.40
N ASN A 324 0.26 7.02 -14.38
CA ASN A 324 -0.06 5.94 -15.32
C ASN A 324 1.05 5.79 -16.39
N ILE A 325 2.26 5.48 -15.96
CA ILE A 325 3.44 5.28 -16.81
C ILE A 325 4.11 3.99 -16.37
N VAL A 326 4.22 3.01 -17.27
CA VAL A 326 4.88 1.74 -16.97
C VAL A 326 6.39 1.96 -16.86
N LEU A 327 7.02 1.32 -15.88
CA LEU A 327 8.47 1.41 -15.69
C LEU A 327 9.23 0.64 -16.79
N PRO A 328 10.34 1.19 -17.33
CA PRO A 328 11.14 0.52 -18.35
C PRO A 328 12.05 -0.59 -17.78
N VAL A 329 11.96 -0.87 -16.48
CA VAL A 329 12.80 -1.82 -15.74
C VAL A 329 12.01 -2.38 -14.55
N GLY A 330 12.30 -3.61 -14.13
CA GLY A 330 11.81 -4.14 -12.87
C GLY A 330 12.39 -3.37 -11.69
N LEU A 331 11.55 -2.64 -10.97
CA LEU A 331 11.82 -2.12 -9.64
C LEU A 331 10.92 -2.84 -8.65
N PHE A 332 11.33 -2.95 -7.39
CA PHE A 332 10.60 -3.74 -6.41
C PHE A 332 10.33 -2.98 -5.13
N LEU A 333 9.17 -3.27 -4.55
CA LEU A 333 8.77 -2.83 -3.23
C LEU A 333 8.81 -4.02 -2.28
N SER A 334 9.15 -3.77 -1.02
CA SER A 334 9.12 -4.78 0.02
C SER A 334 8.80 -4.16 1.37
N THR A 335 8.66 -5.01 2.38
CA THR A 335 8.75 -4.55 3.77
C THR A 335 10.21 -4.17 4.10
N PRO A 336 10.44 -3.24 5.05
CA PRO A 336 11.79 -2.88 5.47
C PRO A 336 12.60 -4.10 5.92
N HIS A 337 13.86 -4.15 5.51
CA HIS A 337 14.78 -5.26 5.72
C HIS A 337 14.25 -6.64 5.29
N PHE A 338 13.30 -6.68 4.35
CA PHE A 338 12.61 -7.90 3.92
C PHE A 338 11.92 -8.66 5.06
N LEU A 339 11.39 -7.95 6.06
CA LEU A 339 10.75 -8.53 7.26
C LEU A 339 9.75 -9.67 6.95
N TRP A 340 8.91 -9.50 5.93
CA TRP A 340 7.88 -10.48 5.55
C TRP A 340 8.35 -11.52 4.52
N SER A 341 9.63 -11.50 4.14
CA SER A 341 10.19 -12.52 3.28
C SER A 341 10.72 -13.71 4.08
N PRO A 342 10.87 -14.89 3.47
CA PRO A 342 11.49 -16.06 4.10
C PRO A 342 12.93 -15.79 4.57
N GLU A 343 13.41 -16.59 5.53
CA GLU A 343 14.73 -16.39 6.14
C GLU A 343 15.89 -16.42 5.12
N SER A 344 15.80 -17.26 4.09
CA SER A 344 16.79 -17.30 3.00
C SER A 344 16.88 -15.99 2.20
N VAL A 345 15.81 -15.20 2.19
CA VAL A 345 15.76 -13.86 1.58
C VAL A 345 16.29 -12.81 2.55
N GLN A 346 15.87 -12.88 3.82
CA GLN A 346 16.35 -11.98 4.88
C GLN A 346 17.87 -12.07 5.07
N ASN A 347 18.43 -13.27 4.94
CA ASN A 347 19.86 -13.53 5.07
C ASN A 347 20.64 -13.42 3.74
N SER A 348 19.97 -13.05 2.64
CA SER A 348 20.59 -13.02 1.30
C SER A 348 21.68 -11.96 1.13
N LEU A 349 21.66 -10.90 1.96
CA LEU A 349 22.60 -9.78 1.90
C LEU A 349 23.08 -9.40 3.30
N LYS A 350 24.37 -9.06 3.41
CA LYS A 350 24.94 -8.58 4.67
C LYS A 350 24.49 -7.15 4.95
N GLY A 351 23.98 -6.90 6.16
CA GLY A 351 23.51 -5.59 6.61
C GLY A 351 22.00 -5.52 6.84
N LEU A 352 21.24 -6.52 6.37
CA LEU A 352 19.82 -6.66 6.70
C LEU A 352 19.63 -7.08 8.16
N LYS A 353 18.66 -6.47 8.84
CA LYS A 353 18.30 -6.72 10.25
C LYS A 353 16.78 -6.58 10.42
N PRO A 354 15.98 -7.52 9.88
CA PRO A 354 14.54 -7.48 10.02
C PRO A 354 14.14 -7.51 11.50
N ASP A 355 13.17 -6.69 11.86
CA ASP A 355 12.71 -6.51 13.23
C ASP A 355 11.19 -6.28 13.17
N PRO A 356 10.38 -7.19 13.72
CA PRO A 356 8.92 -7.07 13.64
C PRO A 356 8.35 -5.81 14.26
N THR A 357 9.01 -5.21 15.25
CA THR A 357 8.53 -4.01 15.94
C THR A 357 8.87 -2.75 15.17
N MET A 358 10.06 -2.69 14.57
CA MET A 358 10.55 -1.51 13.83
C MET A 358 10.13 -1.53 12.35
N HIS A 359 10.00 -2.71 11.76
CA HIS A 359 9.87 -2.88 10.31
C HIS A 359 8.48 -3.35 9.88
N HIS A 360 7.50 -3.33 10.78
CA HIS A 360 6.11 -3.62 10.41
C HIS A 360 5.63 -2.62 9.33
N PRO A 361 5.07 -3.09 8.19
CA PRO A 361 4.81 -2.26 7.01
C PRO A 361 3.67 -1.27 7.18
N GLY A 362 2.85 -1.41 8.21
CA GLY A 362 2.03 -0.30 8.66
C GLY A 362 0.82 -0.68 9.46
N ILE A 363 0.35 0.32 10.19
CA ILE A 363 -0.74 0.26 11.15
C ILE A 363 -1.62 1.48 10.93
N PHE A 364 -2.93 1.28 10.94
CA PHE A 364 -3.92 2.32 10.75
C PHE A 364 -4.90 2.28 11.92
N HIS A 365 -5.03 3.41 12.62
CA HIS A 365 -5.94 3.56 13.73
C HIS A 365 -7.24 4.20 13.24
N LEU A 366 -8.28 3.39 13.14
CA LEU A 366 -9.58 3.81 12.62
C LEU A 366 -10.56 3.98 13.76
N ASN A 367 -11.32 5.08 13.76
CA ASN A 367 -12.44 5.18 14.66
C ASN A 367 -13.60 4.27 14.19
N SER A 368 -14.09 3.41 15.07
CA SER A 368 -15.14 2.43 14.73
C SER A 368 -16.45 3.05 14.31
N PHE A 369 -16.82 4.21 14.87
CA PHE A 369 -18.07 4.88 14.53
C PHE A 369 -18.00 5.61 13.20
N SER A 370 -17.02 6.50 13.03
CA SER A 370 -16.94 7.34 11.83
C SER A 370 -16.29 6.65 10.64
N GLY A 371 -15.44 5.65 10.89
CA GLY A 371 -14.63 5.01 9.86
C GLY A 371 -13.40 5.81 9.45
N HIS A 372 -13.12 6.95 10.06
CA HIS A 372 -11.94 7.75 9.70
C HIS A 372 -10.67 7.23 10.37
N THR A 373 -9.58 7.25 9.60
CA THR A 373 -8.22 7.06 10.11
C THR A 373 -7.82 8.31 10.90
N VAL A 374 -7.51 8.14 12.19
CA VAL A 374 -7.09 9.23 13.10
C VAL A 374 -5.59 9.22 13.40
N GLY A 375 -4.91 8.16 13.00
CA GLY A 375 -3.46 8.05 13.02
C GLY A 375 -3.04 6.86 12.19
N ALA A 376 -1.91 6.95 11.50
CA ALA A 376 -1.37 5.82 10.77
C ALA A 376 0.14 5.90 10.65
N ASN A 377 0.76 4.74 10.60
CA ASN A 377 2.16 4.59 10.29
C ASN A 377 2.30 3.63 9.11
N PHE A 378 2.98 4.04 8.05
CA PHE A 378 3.17 3.22 6.85
C PHE A 378 4.65 3.12 6.52
N ARG A 379 5.16 1.91 6.33
CA ARG A 379 6.56 1.65 5.98
C ARG A 379 6.66 0.85 4.70
N ILE A 380 7.54 1.29 3.83
CA ILE A 380 7.81 0.62 2.56
C ILE A 380 9.28 0.72 2.21
N GLN A 381 9.80 -0.31 1.55
CA GLN A 381 11.17 -0.37 1.08
C GLN A 381 11.22 -0.46 -0.44
N PHE A 382 12.03 0.39 -1.05
CA PHE A 382 12.33 0.39 -2.47
C PHE A 382 13.61 -0.40 -2.71
N ASN A 383 13.59 -1.19 -3.78
CA ASN A 383 14.67 -2.09 -4.12
C ASN A 383 14.93 -2.04 -5.62
N VAL A 384 16.21 -2.06 -5.98
CA VAL A 384 16.67 -2.06 -7.37
C VAL A 384 17.42 -3.37 -7.62
N PRO A 385 17.07 -4.15 -8.64
CA PRO A 385 17.81 -5.35 -8.96
C PRO A 385 19.20 -5.05 -9.51
N LEU A 386 20.13 -5.95 -9.27
CA LEU A 386 21.39 -6.07 -9.99
C LEU A 386 21.43 -7.45 -10.63
N TYR A 387 21.92 -7.51 -11.87
CA TYR A 387 22.21 -8.76 -12.57
C TYR A 387 23.23 -8.51 -13.68
N PRO A 388 23.98 -9.54 -14.11
CA PRO A 388 24.99 -9.42 -15.16
C PRO A 388 24.49 -8.70 -16.41
N ASN A 389 25.31 -7.79 -16.94
CA ASN A 389 25.03 -7.20 -18.24
C ASN A 389 25.23 -8.25 -19.36
N ILE A 390 24.29 -8.32 -20.29
CA ILE A 390 24.41 -9.16 -21.49
C ILE A 390 25.27 -8.47 -22.56
N GLY A 391 26.54 -8.29 -22.23
CA GLY A 391 27.48 -7.46 -22.96
C GLY A 391 28.94 -7.75 -22.60
N PHE A 392 29.85 -6.91 -23.08
CA PHE A 392 31.28 -7.06 -22.79
C PHE A 392 31.74 -6.30 -21.54
N VAL A 393 30.93 -5.34 -21.05
CA VAL A 393 31.17 -4.63 -19.79
C VAL A 393 30.27 -5.17 -18.67
N TRP A 394 30.74 -5.16 -17.42
CA TRP A 394 29.93 -5.48 -16.23
C TRP A 394 29.17 -6.82 -16.30
N ASN A 395 29.78 -7.84 -16.90
CA ASN A 395 29.20 -9.17 -17.08
C ASN A 395 29.37 -10.11 -15.87
N LYS A 396 30.02 -9.64 -14.80
CA LYS A 396 30.26 -10.37 -13.55
C LYS A 396 29.54 -9.74 -12.36
N LEU A 397 28.45 -9.02 -12.58
CA LEU A 397 27.65 -8.50 -11.46
C LEU A 397 26.93 -9.65 -10.73
N PRO A 398 26.72 -9.55 -9.40
CA PRO A 398 25.85 -10.48 -8.70
C PRO A 398 24.40 -10.31 -9.16
N THR A 399 23.63 -11.40 -9.10
CA THR A 399 22.18 -11.38 -9.34
C THR A 399 21.45 -11.29 -8.00
N ARG A 400 20.98 -10.09 -7.63
CA ARG A 400 20.35 -9.80 -6.33
C ARG A 400 19.32 -8.69 -6.47
N ILE A 401 18.26 -8.70 -5.66
CA ILE A 401 17.46 -7.49 -5.41
C ILE A 401 18.14 -6.75 -4.25
N VAL A 402 18.55 -5.51 -4.49
CA VAL A 402 19.29 -4.71 -3.51
C VAL A 402 18.36 -3.66 -2.92
N PRO A 403 18.12 -3.65 -1.60
CA PRO A 403 17.42 -2.56 -0.94
C PRO A 403 18.18 -1.26 -1.10
N THR A 404 17.47 -0.19 -1.44
CA THR A 404 18.08 1.12 -1.69
C THR A 404 17.65 2.15 -0.66
N VAL A 405 16.34 2.20 -0.36
CA VAL A 405 15.79 3.06 0.68
C VAL A 405 14.55 2.40 1.26
N TRP A 406 14.39 2.49 2.58
CA TRP A 406 13.10 2.30 3.22
C TRP A 406 12.64 3.60 3.84
N SER A 407 11.33 3.83 3.84
CA SER A 407 10.72 5.06 4.30
C SER A 407 9.57 4.76 5.23
N GLU A 408 9.43 5.60 6.24
CA GLU A 408 8.29 5.64 7.15
C GLU A 408 7.50 6.93 6.89
N LEU A 409 6.19 6.77 6.66
CA LEU A 409 5.24 7.85 6.61
C LEU A 409 4.40 7.77 7.89
N ASP A 410 4.61 8.75 8.76
CA ASP A 410 3.76 8.98 9.93
C ASP A 410 2.67 9.99 9.57
N VAL A 411 1.43 9.63 9.85
CA VAL A 411 0.25 10.43 9.54
C VAL A 411 -0.40 10.84 10.86
N GLU A 412 -0.23 12.11 11.18
CA GLU A 412 -0.87 12.77 12.31
C GLU A 412 -1.93 13.74 11.80
N VAL A 413 -3.07 13.79 12.50
CA VAL A 413 -4.14 14.75 12.21
C VAL A 413 -3.76 16.10 12.81
N LEU A 414 -3.96 17.19 12.08
CA LEU A 414 -3.71 18.55 12.55
C LEU A 414 -4.61 18.91 13.75
N ASP A 415 -4.10 19.70 14.69
CA ASP A 415 -4.78 20.04 15.95
C ASP A 415 -6.23 20.53 15.78
N TYR A 416 -6.49 21.45 14.83
CA TYR A 416 -7.85 21.95 14.59
C TYR A 416 -8.81 20.85 14.12
N ALA A 417 -8.31 19.88 13.37
CA ALA A 417 -9.10 18.76 12.88
C ALA A 417 -9.29 17.72 13.99
N LEU A 418 -8.27 17.50 14.84
CA LEU A 418 -8.38 16.67 16.03
C LEU A 418 -9.48 17.15 16.97
N ASP A 419 -9.52 18.45 17.28
CA ASP A 419 -10.55 19.03 18.15
C ASP A 419 -11.95 18.82 17.58
N TYR A 420 -12.10 19.05 16.27
CA TYR A 420 -13.35 18.80 15.56
C TYR A 420 -13.75 17.32 15.64
N PHE A 421 -12.85 16.39 15.29
CA PHE A 421 -13.12 14.96 15.37
C PHE A 421 -13.47 14.51 16.78
N TYR A 422 -12.73 14.97 17.79
CA TYR A 422 -12.99 14.64 19.19
C TYR A 422 -14.38 15.11 19.63
N PHE A 423 -14.77 16.33 19.26
CA PHE A 423 -16.10 16.86 19.59
C PHE A 423 -17.22 16.00 18.99
N PHE A 424 -17.18 15.71 17.69
CA PHE A 424 -18.25 14.97 17.02
C PHE A 424 -18.28 13.48 17.37
N VAL A 425 -17.11 12.85 17.51
CA VAL A 425 -17.01 11.40 17.71
C VAL A 425 -17.04 11.03 19.19
N VAL A 426 -16.47 11.84 20.08
CA VAL A 426 -16.41 11.51 21.52
C VAL A 426 -17.46 12.28 22.30
N VAL A 427 -17.48 13.61 22.20
CA VAL A 427 -18.34 14.46 23.04
C VAL A 427 -19.81 14.26 22.70
N ILE A 428 -20.19 14.40 21.42
CA ILE A 428 -21.59 14.26 20.99
C ILE A 428 -22.10 12.85 21.27
N GLN A 429 -21.32 11.80 20.97
CA GLN A 429 -21.75 10.43 21.24
C GLN A 429 -22.00 10.18 22.72
N ARG A 430 -21.09 10.64 23.60
CA ARG A 430 -21.28 10.55 25.05
C ARG A 430 -22.51 11.33 25.49
N ALA A 431 -22.73 12.53 24.98
CA ALA A 431 -23.91 13.33 25.29
C ALA A 431 -25.21 12.64 24.85
N VAL A 432 -25.26 12.10 23.64
CA VAL A 432 -26.41 11.34 23.11
C VAL A 432 -26.67 10.08 23.93
N PHE A 433 -25.62 9.37 24.34
CA PHE A 433 -25.74 8.19 25.19
C PHE A 433 -26.29 8.54 26.58
N ILE A 434 -25.75 9.57 27.23
CA ILE A 434 -26.23 10.06 28.53
C ILE A 434 -27.68 10.53 28.41
N MET A 435 -28.01 11.33 27.39
CA MET A 435 -29.37 11.81 27.14
C MET A 435 -30.34 10.65 26.92
N SER A 436 -29.94 9.62 26.16
CA SER A 436 -30.73 8.40 25.96
C SER A 436 -31.02 7.68 27.28
N ILE A 437 -30.02 7.53 28.16
CA ILE A 437 -30.20 6.95 29.49
C ILE A 437 -31.17 7.78 30.33
N VAL A 438 -31.00 9.11 30.34
CA VAL A 438 -31.87 10.02 31.09
C VAL A 438 -33.33 9.89 30.63
N LEU A 439 -33.57 9.87 29.32
CA LEU A 439 -34.91 9.70 28.75
C LEU A 439 -35.51 8.33 29.08
N LEU A 440 -34.72 7.27 29.06
CA LEU A 440 -35.17 5.92 29.46
C LEU A 440 -35.56 5.86 30.94
N VAL A 441 -34.76 6.46 31.83
CA VAL A 441 -35.07 6.52 33.27
C VAL A 441 -36.34 7.34 33.52
N LEU A 442 -36.49 8.50 32.88
CA LEU A 442 -37.69 9.33 32.99
C LEU A 442 -38.95 8.58 32.49
N SER A 443 -38.82 7.86 31.37
CA SER A 443 -39.90 7.02 30.84
C SER A 443 -40.28 5.89 31.79
N ALA A 444 -39.31 5.20 32.40
CA ALA A 444 -39.57 4.14 33.36
C ALA A 444 -40.26 4.68 34.63
N LEU A 445 -39.79 5.81 35.17
CA LEU A 445 -40.40 6.48 36.32
C LEU A 445 -41.83 6.93 36.04
N LEU A 446 -42.09 7.51 34.86
CA LEU A 446 -43.43 7.89 34.44
C LEU A 446 -44.35 6.66 34.35
N THR A 447 -43.85 5.56 33.80
CA THR A 447 -44.62 4.31 33.68
C THR A 447 -44.95 3.72 35.04
N ILE A 448 -43.98 3.70 35.97
CA ILE A 448 -44.18 3.28 37.38
C ILE A 448 -45.22 4.17 38.06
N PHE A 449 -45.14 5.50 37.87
CA PHE A 449 -46.09 6.44 38.43
C PHE A 449 -47.52 6.23 37.89
N LEU A 450 -47.66 6.01 36.58
CA LEU A 450 -48.96 5.71 35.96
C LEU A 450 -49.52 4.38 36.45
N MET A 451 -48.69 3.32 36.54
CA MET A 451 -49.10 2.04 37.13
C MET A 451 -49.55 2.21 38.58
N TYR A 452 -48.82 2.97 39.39
CA TYR A 452 -49.20 3.30 40.75
C TYR A 452 -50.55 4.01 40.82
N LYS A 453 -50.79 5.01 39.96
CA LYS A 453 -52.08 5.71 39.87
C LYS A 453 -53.22 4.78 39.44
N MET A 454 -52.99 3.86 38.52
CA MET A 454 -54.01 2.89 38.08
C MET A 454 -54.37 1.89 39.20
N VAL A 455 -53.38 1.38 39.94
CA VAL A 455 -53.62 0.47 41.08
C VAL A 455 -54.34 1.20 42.21
N SER A 456 -53.90 2.43 42.53
CA SER A 456 -54.57 3.28 43.53
C SER A 456 -56.01 3.59 43.14
N SER A 457 -56.28 3.89 41.86
CA SER A 457 -57.64 4.12 41.34
C SER A 457 -58.52 2.86 41.43
N ARG A 458 -57.97 1.67 41.12
CA ARG A 458 -58.66 0.38 41.28
C ARG A 458 -59.02 0.09 42.75
N ASN A 459 -58.12 0.39 43.68
CA ASN A 459 -58.38 0.19 45.11
C ASN A 459 -59.39 1.18 45.70
N ASN A 460 -59.64 2.31 45.02
CA ASN A 460 -60.64 3.31 45.42
C ASN A 460 -62.04 3.07 44.82
N PHE A 461 -62.25 2.00 44.05
CA PHE A 461 -63.58 1.59 43.56
C PHE A 461 -64.28 0.71 44.60
N THR A 462 -64.98 1.33 45.56
CA THR A 462 -65.98 0.63 46.39
C THR A 462 -67.20 0.26 45.53
N PRO A 463 -67.67 -1.01 45.52
CA PRO A 463 -68.92 -1.35 44.86
C PRO A 463 -70.06 -0.64 45.60
N ALA A 464 -70.93 0.08 44.87
CA ALA A 464 -72.13 0.67 45.42
C ALA A 464 -73.00 -0.44 46.05
N LYS A 465 -73.17 -0.40 47.38
CA LYS A 465 -74.11 -1.27 48.10
C LYS A 465 -75.51 -1.06 47.53
N GLY A 466 -76.13 -2.14 47.07
CA GLY A 466 -77.48 -2.15 46.52
C GLY A 466 -78.52 -1.66 47.53
N LYS A 467 -79.48 -0.88 47.04
CA LYS A 467 -80.76 -0.68 47.72
C LYS A 467 -81.54 -2.01 47.65
N GLN A 468 -81.83 -2.60 48.81
CA GLN A 468 -82.87 -3.62 48.94
C GLN A 468 -84.23 -2.96 48.73
N GLU A 469 -84.91 -3.28 47.64
CA GLU A 469 -86.37 -3.10 47.54
C GLU A 469 -87.04 -4.30 48.20
N VAL A 470 -87.75 -4.04 49.30
CA VAL A 470 -88.65 -4.98 49.96
C VAL A 470 -89.99 -4.88 49.24
N TYR A 471 -90.32 -5.85 48.40
CA TYR A 471 -91.71 -6.06 47.93
C TYR A 471 -92.34 -7.21 48.70
N SER A 472 -93.32 -6.85 49.52
CA SER A 472 -94.19 -7.70 50.32
C SER A 472 -95.01 -8.62 49.41
N ASN A 473 -94.87 -9.93 49.60
CA ASN A 473 -95.70 -10.94 48.96
C ASN A 473 -96.85 -11.31 49.93
N ASN A 474 -97.95 -10.56 49.86
CA ASN A 474 -99.21 -10.94 50.49
C ASN A 474 -100.12 -11.54 49.41
N ASN A 475 -100.30 -12.86 49.46
CA ASN A 475 -101.48 -13.52 48.90
C ASN A 475 -101.76 -14.81 49.68
N CYS A 476 -102.77 -14.75 50.54
CA CYS A 476 -103.57 -15.88 51.00
C CYS A 476 -105.02 -15.59 50.63
N ARG A 477 -105.57 -16.43 49.72
CA ARG A 477 -106.96 -16.93 49.57
C ARG A 477 -108.11 -15.90 49.55
N LEU A 478 -109.02 -15.91 48.59
CA LEU A 478 -109.89 -17.02 48.14
C LEU A 478 -110.38 -16.76 46.71
#